data_AF-A0A8J4LH47-F1
#
_entry.id   AF-A0A8J4LH47-F1
#
_cell.length_a   1.000
_cell.length_b   1.000
_cell.length_c   1.000
_cell.angle_alpha   90.00
_cell.angle_beta   90.00
_cell.angle_gamma   90.00
#
_symmetry.space_group_name_H-M   'P 1'
#
loop_
_entity.id
_entity.type
_entity.pdbx_description
1 polymer ?
#
loop_
_entity_poly.entity_id
_entity_poly.type
_entity_poly.pdbx_seq_one_letter_code
_entity_poly.pdbx_strand_id
1 'polypeptide(L)'
;AGTQPEVCDFLGRCLCRSGVAGLQCDGCQPGHHSFPACQECNCDAVGSVENTCGPRGQCLCRSNYTGLRCDQCAPGYYSYPSCLPCQCSADGSQHGTCEPASGQCECQTGVTGRRCDRCLSAADSFPY
;
A
#
# COMPACT_ATOMS: atom_id res chain seq x y z
N ALA A 1 -3.99 11.40 -29.33
CA ALA A 1 -4.24 11.80 -27.93
C ALA A 1 -2.93 11.71 -27.17
N GLY A 2 -2.51 12.79 -26.51
CA GLY A 2 -1.18 12.89 -25.86
C GLY A 2 -0.32 14.04 -26.41
N THR A 3 -0.54 14.39 -27.68
CA THR A 3 0.05 15.54 -28.35
C THR A 3 -0.76 16.82 -28.10
N GLN A 4 -0.09 17.97 -27.96
CA GLN A 4 -0.76 19.25 -28.20
C GLN A 4 -1.16 19.36 -29.68
N PRO A 5 -2.18 20.14 -30.04
CA PRO A 5 -2.52 20.35 -31.43
C PRO A 5 -1.35 21.07 -32.11
N GLU A 6 -0.75 20.37 -33.08
CA GLU A 6 0.21 20.86 -34.07
C GLU A 6 1.65 21.12 -33.63
N VAL A 7 2.49 20.08 -33.69
CA VAL A 7 3.72 20.03 -34.51
C VAL A 7 4.53 18.82 -34.02
N CYS A 8 4.57 17.78 -34.87
CA CYS A 8 5.70 16.87 -34.85
C CYS A 8 6.73 17.44 -35.83
N ASP A 9 7.98 17.56 -35.39
CA ASP A 9 9.04 18.00 -36.29
C ASP A 9 9.33 16.93 -37.37
N PHE A 10 10.12 17.29 -38.39
CA PHE A 10 10.48 16.37 -39.47
C PHE A 10 11.29 15.14 -39.01
N LEU A 11 11.79 15.18 -37.77
CA LEU A 11 12.49 14.07 -37.10
C LEU A 11 11.52 13.10 -36.39
N GLY A 12 10.21 13.38 -36.43
CA GLY A 12 9.17 12.54 -35.83
C GLY A 12 9.00 12.73 -34.32
N ARG A 13 9.53 13.82 -33.74
CA ARG A 13 9.35 14.19 -32.34
C ARG A 13 8.18 15.17 -32.23
N CYS A 14 7.13 14.71 -31.55
CA CYS A 14 5.92 15.48 -31.29
C CYS A 14 6.01 16.26 -29.98
N LEU A 15 5.36 17.42 -29.95
CA LEU A 15 5.23 18.20 -28.72
C LEU A 15 4.13 17.59 -27.84
N CYS A 16 4.54 16.95 -26.74
CA CYS A 16 3.65 16.26 -25.83
C CYS A 16 2.99 17.22 -24.84
N ARG A 17 1.73 16.93 -24.50
CA ARG A 17 1.06 17.59 -23.39
C ARG A 17 1.72 17.19 -22.06
N SER A 18 1.49 17.98 -21.00
CA SER A 18 2.01 17.67 -19.66
C SER A 18 1.69 16.24 -19.20
N GLY A 19 2.67 15.57 -18.60
CA GLY A 19 2.54 14.19 -18.10
C GLY A 19 2.70 13.10 -19.15
N VAL A 20 2.87 13.43 -20.43
CA VAL A 20 3.00 12.48 -21.55
C VAL A 20 4.42 12.54 -22.12
N ALA A 21 4.98 11.39 -22.47
CA ALA A 21 6.32 11.21 -23.03
C ALA A 21 6.29 10.28 -24.24
N GLY A 22 7.45 10.18 -24.90
CA GLY A 22 7.64 9.38 -26.12
C GLY A 22 7.79 10.29 -27.35
N LEU A 23 8.42 9.77 -28.41
CA LEU A 23 8.60 10.52 -29.66
C LEU A 23 7.26 10.89 -30.28
N GLN A 24 6.27 10.00 -30.14
CA GLN A 24 4.91 10.21 -30.64
C GLN A 24 3.91 10.52 -29.52
N CYS A 25 4.39 10.83 -28.30
CA CYS A 25 3.56 11.09 -27.13
C CYS A 25 2.59 9.93 -26.82
N ASP A 26 3.11 8.71 -26.89
CA ASP A 26 2.43 7.42 -26.80
C ASP A 26 2.51 6.78 -25.41
N GLY A 27 3.24 7.39 -24.47
CA GLY A 27 3.39 6.91 -23.10
C GLY A 27 3.25 8.03 -22.07
N CYS A 28 3.20 7.66 -20.80
CA CYS A 28 3.30 8.64 -19.72
C CYS A 28 4.76 8.96 -19.40
N GLN A 29 5.03 10.16 -18.88
CA GLN A 29 6.33 10.51 -18.32
C GLN A 29 6.68 9.58 -17.15
N PRO A 30 7.98 9.38 -16.83
CA PRO A 30 8.38 8.73 -15.59
C PRO A 30 7.68 9.38 -14.39
N GLY A 31 7.22 8.56 -13.45
CA GLY A 31 6.40 9.05 -12.33
C GLY A 31 4.94 9.37 -12.71
N HIS A 32 4.46 8.93 -13.88
CA HIS A 32 3.04 9.00 -14.26
C HIS A 32 2.52 7.65 -14.79
N HIS A 33 1.21 7.43 -14.70
CA HIS A 33 0.53 6.20 -15.14
C HIS A 33 -0.83 6.48 -15.80
N SER A 34 -1.51 5.44 -16.29
CA SER A 34 -2.86 5.53 -16.89
C SER A 34 -2.96 6.34 -18.21
N PHE A 35 -2.10 6.03 -19.19
CA PHE A 35 -2.30 6.55 -20.56
C PHE A 35 -3.70 6.16 -21.10
N PRO A 36 -4.43 7.04 -21.83
CA PRO A 36 -4.04 8.34 -22.38
C PRO A 36 -4.41 9.51 -21.47
N ALA A 37 -4.61 9.33 -20.16
CA ALA A 37 -4.91 10.39 -19.20
C ALA A 37 -3.87 10.32 -18.07
N CYS A 38 -2.61 10.60 -18.40
CA CYS A 38 -1.49 10.42 -17.49
C CYS A 38 -1.70 11.15 -16.15
N GLN A 39 -1.66 10.37 -15.07
CA GLN A 39 -1.79 10.82 -13.69
C GLN A 39 -0.45 10.64 -12.98
N GLU A 40 -0.07 11.61 -12.15
CA GLU A 40 1.13 11.50 -11.32
C GLU A 40 1.02 10.32 -10.35
N CYS A 41 2.13 9.60 -10.20
CA CYS A 41 2.29 8.63 -9.13
C CYS A 41 2.20 9.36 -7.78
N ASN A 42 1.40 8.81 -6.88
CA ASN A 42 1.19 9.41 -5.57
C ASN A 42 1.59 8.42 -4.48
N CYS A 43 2.82 7.92 -4.55
CA CYS A 43 3.33 6.94 -3.61
C CYS A 43 3.59 7.57 -2.25
N ASP A 44 3.27 6.86 -1.18
CA ASP A 44 3.54 7.30 0.18
C ASP A 44 5.05 7.27 0.44
N ALA A 45 5.61 8.37 0.91
CA ALA A 45 7.06 8.51 1.08
C ALA A 45 7.63 7.61 2.20
N VAL A 46 6.81 7.18 3.16
CA VAL A 46 7.21 6.28 4.24
C VAL A 46 7.17 4.84 3.77
N GLY A 47 6.08 4.44 3.12
CA GLY A 47 5.84 3.05 2.73
C GLY A 47 6.43 2.64 1.38
N SER A 48 6.74 3.58 0.50
CA SER A 48 7.33 3.28 -0.81
C SER A 48 8.87 3.31 -0.80
N VAL A 49 9.47 2.65 -1.79
CA VAL A 49 10.91 2.71 -2.05
C VAL A 49 11.27 4.01 -2.77
N GLU A 50 10.44 4.38 -3.74
CA GLU A 50 10.57 5.57 -4.58
C GLU A 50 9.18 6.05 -5.02
N ASN A 51 9.07 7.31 -5.46
CA ASN A 51 7.82 7.85 -6.02
C ASN A 51 7.63 7.47 -7.51
N THR A 52 7.88 6.20 -7.83
CA THR A 52 7.68 5.63 -9.16
C THR A 52 6.61 4.54 -9.05
N CYS A 53 5.72 4.49 -10.03
CA CYS A 53 4.63 3.53 -10.07
C CYS A 53 4.57 2.83 -11.43
N GLY A 54 4.07 1.59 -11.42
CA GLY A 54 3.87 0.81 -12.62
C GLY A 54 2.74 1.39 -13.50
N PRO A 55 2.45 0.75 -14.66
CA PRO A 55 1.44 1.25 -15.60
C PRO A 55 0.02 1.33 -15.02
N ARG A 56 -0.25 0.59 -13.94
CA ARG A 56 -1.51 0.59 -13.20
C ARG A 56 -1.55 1.55 -12.01
N GLY A 57 -0.50 2.36 -11.80
CA GLY A 57 -0.38 3.24 -10.64
C GLY A 57 0.07 2.56 -9.36
N GLN A 58 0.42 1.26 -9.41
CA GLN A 58 0.94 0.53 -8.25
C GLN A 58 2.36 0.98 -7.94
N CYS A 59 2.55 1.51 -6.74
CA CYS A 59 3.84 1.89 -6.19
C CYS A 59 4.64 0.68 -5.73
N LEU A 60 5.97 0.82 -5.74
CA LEU A 60 6.87 -0.18 -5.18
C LEU A 60 6.94 -0.02 -3.66
N CYS A 61 6.25 -0.90 -2.93
CA CYS A 61 6.19 -0.85 -1.47
C CYS A 61 7.39 -1.51 -0.81
N ARG A 62 7.80 -0.98 0.34
CA ARG A 62 8.71 -1.63 1.27
C ARG A 62 8.04 -2.87 1.87
N SER A 63 8.83 -3.79 2.43
CA SER A 63 8.37 -5.09 2.92
C SER A 63 7.18 -5.05 3.90
N ASN A 64 7.07 -4.00 4.71
CA ASN A 64 6.06 -3.90 5.77
C ASN A 64 4.81 -3.11 5.35
N TYR A 65 4.75 -2.69 4.09
CA TYR A 65 3.70 -1.82 3.56
C TYR A 65 3.03 -2.45 2.35
N THR A 66 1.79 -2.05 2.10
CA THR A 66 0.95 -2.55 1.02
C THR A 66 -0.03 -1.46 0.56
N GLY A 67 -0.86 -1.79 -0.43
CA GLY A 67 -1.80 -0.87 -1.06
C GLY A 67 -1.24 -0.25 -2.33
N LEU A 68 -2.10 0.41 -3.12
CA LEU A 68 -1.71 1.02 -4.39
C LEU A 68 -0.59 2.06 -4.20
N ARG A 69 -0.64 2.78 -3.07
CA ARG A 69 0.24 3.88 -2.73
C ARG A 69 1.22 3.54 -1.61
N CYS A 70 1.23 2.30 -1.11
CA CYS A 70 2.04 1.90 0.05
C CYS A 70 1.67 2.63 1.36
N ASP A 71 0.42 3.08 1.47
CA ASP A 71 -0.16 3.84 2.57
C ASP A 71 -0.84 2.94 3.63
N GLN A 72 -0.64 1.62 3.54
CA GLN A 72 -1.24 0.63 4.43
C GLN A 72 -0.17 -0.33 4.92
N CYS A 73 -0.36 -0.90 6.11
CA CYS A 73 0.54 -1.95 6.60
C CYS A 73 0.27 -3.28 5.90
N ALA A 74 1.34 -3.99 5.53
CA ALA A 74 1.24 -5.32 4.97
C ALA A 74 0.58 -6.30 5.96
N PRO A 75 -0.05 -7.40 5.48
CA PRO A 75 -0.59 -8.43 6.37
C PRO A 75 0.47 -8.90 7.38
N GLY A 76 0.09 -8.92 8.66
CA GLY A 76 1.04 -9.22 9.74
C GLY A 76 1.77 -7.99 10.31
N TYR A 77 1.39 -6.78 9.90
CA TYR A 77 1.86 -5.52 10.46
C TYR A 77 0.69 -4.58 10.82
N TYR A 78 0.89 -3.70 11.80
CA TYR A 78 -0.13 -2.77 12.28
C TYR A 78 0.46 -1.41 12.68
N SER A 79 -0.40 -0.42 12.93
CA SER A 79 -0.04 0.92 13.37
C SER A 79 0.74 1.72 12.31
N TYR A 80 0.07 2.02 11.19
CA TYR A 80 0.59 2.98 10.20
C TYR A 80 0.82 4.36 10.86
N PRO A 81 1.93 5.07 10.58
CA PRO A 81 2.96 4.81 9.57
C PRO A 81 4.16 4.00 10.08
N SER A 82 4.12 3.44 11.29
CA SER A 82 5.24 2.65 11.82
C SER A 82 5.25 1.21 11.31
N CYS A 83 4.08 0.64 11.03
CA CYS A 83 3.88 -0.74 10.58
C CYS A 83 4.75 -1.75 11.35
N LEU A 84 4.41 -1.91 12.64
CA LEU A 84 5.04 -2.82 13.57
C LEU A 84 4.55 -4.25 13.33
N PRO A 85 5.40 -5.28 13.49
CA PRO A 85 4.98 -6.65 13.29
C PRO A 85 3.93 -7.06 14.34
N CYS A 86 2.91 -7.79 13.88
CA CYS A 86 1.97 -8.49 14.75
C CYS A 86 2.76 -9.48 15.62
N GLN A 87 2.35 -9.60 16.87
CA GLN A 87 2.99 -10.51 17.82
C GLN A 87 1.98 -11.53 18.36
N CYS A 88 1.13 -12.03 17.47
CA CYS A 88 0.11 -13.01 17.81
C CYS A 88 0.76 -14.31 18.29
N SER A 89 0.27 -14.84 19.41
CA SER A 89 0.71 -16.11 19.97
C SER A 89 0.38 -17.25 19.03
N ALA A 90 1.38 -18.06 18.64
CA ALA A 90 1.16 -19.21 17.77
C ALA A 90 0.19 -20.24 18.39
N ASP A 91 0.19 -20.36 19.71
CA ASP A 91 -0.65 -21.32 20.44
C ASP A 91 -2.05 -20.77 20.77
N GLY A 92 -2.18 -19.44 20.90
CA GLY A 92 -3.40 -18.81 21.41
C GLY A 92 -4.19 -18.00 20.38
N SER A 93 -3.61 -17.68 19.23
CA SER A 93 -4.30 -17.00 18.13
C SER A 93 -4.81 -17.97 17.08
N GLN A 94 -5.80 -17.56 16.29
CA GLN A 94 -6.28 -18.31 15.14
C GLN A 94 -5.31 -18.19 13.96
N HIS A 95 -4.74 -17.00 13.77
CA HIS A 95 -3.83 -16.67 12.67
C HIS A 95 -2.72 -15.72 13.13
N GLY A 96 -1.61 -15.68 12.39
CA GLY A 96 -0.48 -14.77 12.66
C GLY A 96 -0.71 -13.30 12.24
N THR A 97 -1.88 -12.98 11.69
CA THR A 97 -2.27 -11.62 11.29
C THR A 97 -3.07 -10.93 12.39
N CYS A 98 -2.95 -9.61 12.49
CA CYS A 98 -3.67 -8.79 13.46
C CYS A 98 -4.37 -7.61 12.78
N GLU A 99 -5.32 -7.02 13.49
CA GLU A 99 -6.06 -5.84 13.05
C GLU A 99 -5.09 -4.68 12.71
N PRO A 100 -5.10 -4.12 11.48
CA PRO A 100 -4.12 -3.13 11.04
C PRO A 100 -4.02 -1.85 11.88
N ALA A 101 -5.12 -1.45 12.55
CA ALA A 101 -5.13 -0.24 13.37
C ALA A 101 -4.68 -0.50 14.82
N SER A 102 -5.28 -1.50 15.48
CA SER A 102 -5.07 -1.77 16.91
C SER A 102 -3.97 -2.79 17.20
N GLY A 103 -3.62 -3.61 16.20
CA GLY A 103 -2.75 -4.76 16.37
C GLY A 103 -3.37 -5.88 17.19
N GLN A 104 -4.70 -5.92 17.32
CA GLN A 104 -5.42 -6.98 18.02
C GLN A 104 -5.40 -8.26 17.19
N CYS A 105 -4.93 -9.35 17.80
CA CYS A 105 -4.96 -10.68 17.20
C CYS A 105 -6.32 -11.34 17.44
N GLU A 106 -6.71 -12.23 16.53
CA GLU A 106 -7.90 -13.05 16.71
C GLU A 106 -7.57 -14.23 17.64
N CYS A 107 -8.15 -14.23 18.84
CA CYS A 107 -7.85 -15.22 19.87
C CYS A 107 -8.71 -16.47 19.74
N GLN A 108 -8.15 -17.61 20.12
CA GLN A 108 -8.90 -18.85 20.31
C GLN A 108 -9.81 -18.76 21.54
N THR A 109 -10.80 -19.65 21.60
CA THR A 109 -11.75 -19.74 22.71
C THR A 109 -11.00 -19.92 24.04
N GLY A 110 -11.32 -19.08 25.02
CA GLY A 110 -10.68 -19.12 26.33
C GLY A 110 -9.28 -18.48 26.39
N VAL A 111 -8.89 -17.73 25.35
CA VAL A 111 -7.64 -16.96 25.30
C VAL A 111 -7.96 -15.47 25.10
N THR A 112 -7.16 -14.58 25.68
CA THR A 112 -7.35 -13.13 25.67
C THR A 112 -6.02 -12.38 25.60
N GLY A 113 -6.12 -11.05 25.54
CA GLY A 113 -5.02 -10.12 25.35
C GLY A 113 -4.81 -9.75 23.88
N ARG A 114 -4.09 -8.65 23.64
CA ARG A 114 -3.80 -8.16 22.28
C ARG A 114 -3.07 -9.19 21.42
N ARG A 115 -2.23 -10.01 22.08
CA ARG A 115 -1.38 -11.03 21.47
C ARG A 115 -1.95 -12.44 21.63
N CYS A 116 -3.11 -12.61 22.28
CA CYS A 116 -3.66 -13.93 22.62
C CYS A 116 -2.68 -14.80 23.42
N ASP A 117 -2.01 -14.19 24.39
CA ASP A 117 -0.94 -14.78 25.20
C ASP A 117 -1.39 -15.08 26.64
N ARG A 118 -2.67 -14.90 26.96
CA ARG A 118 -3.23 -15.10 28.30
C ARG A 118 -4.50 -15.91 28.24
N CYS A 119 -4.73 -16.79 29.23
CA CYS A 119 -6.00 -17.48 29.34
C CYS A 119 -7.09 -16.52 29.85
N LEU A 120 -8.30 -16.68 29.33
CA LEU A 120 -9.50 -16.05 29.83
C LEU A 120 -9.84 -16.75 31.16
N SER A 121 -9.40 -16.20 32.29
CA SER A 121 -9.79 -16.71 33.59
C SER A 121 -11.28 -16.47 33.83
N ALA A 122 -11.99 -17.47 34.34
CA ALA A 122 -13.39 -17.35 34.77
C ALA A 122 -13.62 -16.30 35.89
N ALA A 123 -12.55 -15.68 36.41
CA ALA A 123 -12.63 -14.54 37.32
C ALA A 123 -13.13 -13.26 36.63
N ASP A 124 -12.95 -13.13 35.31
CA ASP A 124 -13.23 -11.89 34.56
C ASP A 124 -14.64 -11.87 33.93
N SER A 125 -15.38 -12.99 33.98
CA SER A 125 -16.77 -13.09 33.55
C SER A 125 -17.78 -12.98 34.71
N PHE A 126 -17.36 -12.45 35.85
CA PHE A 126 -18.23 -12.24 37.00
C PHE A 126 -18.69 -10.78 37.08
N PRO A 127 -19.90 -10.50 36.55
CA PRO A 127 -20.79 -9.58 37.24
C PRO A 127 -22.14 -10.26 37.50
N TYR A 128 -22.67 -9.95 38.68
CA TYR A 128 -24.02 -10.24 39.18
C TYR A 128 -25.12 -10.37 38.12
#